data_AF-A0A7J9WI21-F1
#
_entry.id   AF-A0A7J9WI21-F1
#
_cell.length_a   1.000
_cell.length_b   1.000
_cell.length_c   1.000
_cell.angle_alpha   90.00
_cell.angle_beta   90.00
_cell.angle_gamma   90.00
#
_symmetry.space_group_name_H-M   'P 1'
#
loop_
_entity.id
_entity.type
_entity.pdbx_description
1 polymer ?
#
loop_
_entity_poly.entity_id
_entity_poly.type
_entity_poly.pdbx_seq_one_letter_code
_entity_poly.pdbx_strand_id
1 'polypeptide(L)'
;MCTLDERVFGVPLPSPAGPGEGSRMSFVHLAAKSSYSLRDGVIRPRELAVGAAQRGMGAIGVADRDGLYGIVRLAQACQVVGLGLIVGADMALEPTSRPGWDDHRARTHGRKGPGSGAGWLGDDTARVTLIARTQAGYANLCRTVTNAHLESERGSPHLAWEQLERRPDGMFVLLGDDSPVGRLLDAGRHDAAAAETRRWMDLVGQSSVLVGVTHHLAPGDDTRARERFTLADRLGLRAVAHQAPRYLSPSDARVADVVDAVRQQVPVSLRHANRRNSEGYLKTPEQMTRVFAERPDAIINAAWAAEQCHVELGLGQLRVPDFVTADGLQADAELRGRCEAGVRQRYAAPGAVHRDLLERELAMIMKLGLAPYFLTVAEIVDRIREKGIIAACRGSAAGSLVTYALRISDVDPIAHDLVFERFANPYRDELPDIDIDVESARREDIYRDLLDRYGDDRVACVCMVETFKA
;
A
#
# COMPACT_ATOMS: atom_id res chain seq x y z
N MET A 1 19.32 -18.27 10.94
CA MET A 1 20.21 -18.07 9.79
C MET A 1 19.56 -18.73 8.59
N CYS A 2 18.78 -17.97 7.83
CA CYS A 2 17.94 -18.49 6.76
C CYS A 2 18.57 -18.11 5.42
N THR A 3 18.97 -19.11 4.63
CA THR A 3 19.52 -18.97 3.28
C THR A 3 18.41 -18.69 2.27
N LEU A 4 17.77 -17.52 2.39
CA LEU A 4 16.82 -16.95 1.41
C LEU A 4 17.53 -16.09 0.34
N ASP A 5 18.86 -16.04 0.38
CA ASP A 5 19.63 -14.84 0.03
C ASP A 5 19.79 -14.49 -1.46
N GLU A 6 19.60 -15.40 -2.42
CA GLU A 6 19.87 -15.04 -3.83
C GLU A 6 18.84 -15.53 -4.85
N ARG A 7 18.23 -16.71 -4.63
CA ARG A 7 17.34 -17.34 -5.61
C ARG A 7 15.95 -16.71 -5.70
N VAL A 8 15.46 -16.11 -4.62
CA VAL A 8 14.18 -15.37 -4.59
C VAL A 8 14.39 -13.94 -5.13
N PHE A 9 15.63 -13.46 -5.09
CA PHE A 9 15.94 -12.06 -5.30
C PHE A 9 16.50 -11.75 -6.72
N GLY A 10 17.26 -12.60 -7.41
CA GLY A 10 17.67 -12.29 -8.81
C GLY A 10 18.35 -10.92 -9.03
N VAL A 11 18.81 -10.27 -7.96
CA VAL A 11 19.53 -9.01 -7.87
C VAL A 11 20.47 -9.18 -6.67
N PRO A 12 21.77 -8.83 -6.78
CA PRO A 12 22.73 -9.04 -5.69
C PRO A 12 22.33 -8.26 -4.43
N LEU A 13 22.25 -8.94 -3.28
CA LEU A 13 22.08 -8.29 -1.99
C LEU A 13 23.40 -7.61 -1.56
N PRO A 14 23.35 -6.41 -0.96
CA PRO A 14 24.55 -5.80 -0.38
C PRO A 14 25.04 -6.61 0.83
N SER A 15 26.35 -6.63 1.08
CA SER A 15 26.88 -7.19 2.34
C SER A 15 26.34 -6.41 3.54
N PRO A 16 26.00 -7.08 4.66
CA PRO A 16 25.50 -6.40 5.85
C PRO A 16 26.53 -5.39 6.33
N ALA A 17 26.17 -4.11 6.33
CA ALA A 17 26.98 -3.07 6.94
C ALA A 17 27.00 -3.32 8.46
N GLY A 18 28.18 -3.46 9.06
CA GLY A 18 28.33 -3.54 10.51
C GLY A 18 27.82 -2.27 11.20
N PRO A 19 27.52 -2.32 12.51
CA PRO A 19 27.04 -1.15 13.24
C PRO A 19 28.18 -0.13 13.34
N GLY A 20 28.20 0.84 12.43
CA GLY A 20 29.10 1.98 12.48
C GLY A 20 28.63 2.99 13.52
N GLU A 21 29.49 3.30 14.49
CA GLU A 21 29.31 4.39 15.45
C GLU A 21 29.13 5.74 14.74
N GLY A 22 28.04 6.44 15.05
CA GLY A 22 27.85 7.87 14.71
C GLY A 22 27.27 8.17 13.32
N SER A 23 26.06 7.68 13.01
CA SER A 23 25.31 8.07 11.81
C SER A 23 24.98 9.57 11.81
N ARG A 24 25.81 10.38 11.17
CA ARG A 24 25.43 11.70 10.68
C ARG A 24 24.31 11.50 9.65
N MET A 25 23.07 11.85 10.04
CA MET A 25 21.89 12.16 9.22
C MET A 25 22.14 12.14 7.70
N SER A 26 22.13 10.95 7.10
CA SER A 26 22.24 10.80 5.64
C SER A 26 20.91 11.16 4.98
N PHE A 27 20.96 11.74 3.78
CA PHE A 27 19.76 12.11 3.03
C PHE A 27 18.87 10.88 2.73
N VAL A 28 17.55 11.06 2.83
CA VAL A 28 16.54 10.04 2.52
C VAL A 28 15.54 10.58 1.50
N HIS A 29 15.22 9.78 0.48
CA HIS A 29 14.11 10.09 -0.42
C HIS A 29 12.78 9.81 0.28
N LEU A 30 11.99 10.85 0.53
CA LEU A 30 10.72 10.75 1.28
C LEU A 30 9.55 10.14 0.48
N ALA A 31 9.59 10.24 -0.84
CA ALA A 31 8.41 10.00 -1.70
C ALA A 31 8.82 9.60 -3.12
N ALA A 32 9.45 8.43 -3.27
CA ALA A 32 9.69 7.81 -4.57
C ALA A 32 8.39 7.33 -5.23
N LYS A 33 8.42 7.10 -6.56
CA LYS A 33 7.34 6.47 -7.32
C LYS A 33 7.76 5.06 -7.70
N SER A 34 7.03 4.06 -7.20
CA SER A 34 7.27 2.67 -7.58
C SER A 34 6.48 2.31 -8.84
N SER A 35 6.68 1.11 -9.36
CA SER A 35 5.90 0.54 -10.46
C SER A 35 4.40 0.38 -10.14
N TYR A 36 4.00 0.61 -8.88
CA TYR A 36 2.61 0.64 -8.44
C TYR A 36 1.97 2.03 -8.53
N SER A 37 2.74 3.07 -8.85
CA SER A 37 2.22 4.28 -9.47
C SER A 37 1.84 3.93 -10.91
N LEU A 38 0.63 3.39 -11.10
CA LEU A 38 0.23 2.73 -12.34
C LEU A 38 0.45 3.66 -13.54
N ARG A 39 1.24 3.17 -14.50
CA ARG A 39 1.64 3.90 -15.70
C ARG A 39 2.37 5.23 -15.43
N ASP A 40 3.11 5.32 -14.33
CA ASP A 40 3.95 6.48 -13.99
C ASP A 40 5.33 6.06 -13.45
N GLY A 41 5.40 5.43 -12.29
CA GLY A 41 6.67 4.97 -11.73
C GLY A 41 7.14 3.69 -12.43
N VAL A 42 8.45 3.49 -12.54
CA VAL A 42 9.02 2.31 -13.21
C VAL A 42 9.94 1.47 -12.32
N ILE A 43 10.21 1.91 -11.08
CA ILE A 43 11.03 1.15 -10.12
C ILE A 43 10.17 0.10 -9.41
N ARG A 44 10.50 -1.18 -9.52
CA ARG A 44 9.77 -2.19 -8.72
C ARG A 44 10.08 -2.00 -7.23
N PRO A 45 9.13 -2.21 -6.30
CA PRO A 45 9.36 -2.00 -4.86
C PRO A 45 10.64 -2.66 -4.31
N ARG A 46 10.94 -3.85 -4.81
CA ARG A 46 12.12 -4.61 -4.40
C ARG A 46 13.43 -4.02 -4.94
N GLU A 47 13.43 -3.56 -6.18
CA GLU A 47 14.55 -2.85 -6.80
C GLU A 47 14.79 -1.50 -6.12
N LEU A 48 13.71 -0.84 -5.67
CA LEU A 48 13.78 0.40 -4.89
C LEU A 48 14.50 0.20 -3.56
N ALA A 49 14.11 -0.82 -2.78
CA ALA A 49 14.76 -1.12 -1.50
C ALA A 49 16.24 -1.50 -1.68
N VAL A 50 16.55 -2.44 -2.59
CA VAL A 50 17.95 -2.83 -2.86
C VAL A 50 18.76 -1.65 -3.37
N GLY A 51 18.20 -0.87 -4.29
CA GLY A 51 18.86 0.31 -4.87
C GLY A 51 19.15 1.41 -3.83
N ALA A 52 18.26 1.60 -2.86
CA ALA A 52 18.47 2.55 -1.76
C ALA A 52 19.56 2.06 -0.79
N ALA A 53 19.54 0.78 -0.40
CA ALA A 53 20.55 0.19 0.48
C ALA A 53 21.97 0.24 -0.14
N GLN A 54 22.09 -0.11 -1.42
CA GLN A 54 23.36 -0.02 -2.16
C GLN A 54 23.91 1.40 -2.26
N ARG A 55 23.07 2.42 -2.09
CA ARG A 55 23.45 3.85 -2.09
C ARG A 55 23.67 4.40 -0.68
N GLY A 56 23.73 3.55 0.34
CA GLY A 56 24.05 3.94 1.72
C GLY A 56 22.92 4.68 2.46
N MET A 57 21.68 4.55 2.03
CA MET A 57 20.53 5.14 2.72
C MET A 57 20.12 4.27 3.93
N GLY A 58 19.64 4.91 5.00
CA GLY A 58 19.07 4.19 6.16
C GLY A 58 17.56 3.95 6.07
N ALA A 59 16.86 4.68 5.20
CA ALA A 59 15.43 4.55 4.98
C ALA A 59 15.06 4.91 3.54
N ILE A 60 13.86 4.52 3.10
CA ILE A 60 13.30 4.89 1.82
C ILE A 60 11.79 5.11 1.92
N GLY A 61 11.31 6.19 1.32
CA GLY A 61 9.89 6.50 1.22
C GLY A 61 9.33 6.30 -0.17
N VAL A 62 8.08 5.86 -0.21
CA VAL A 62 7.29 5.73 -1.44
C VAL A 62 5.99 6.51 -1.27
N ALA A 63 5.60 7.21 -2.33
CA ALA A 63 4.31 7.88 -2.42
C ALA A 63 3.71 7.57 -3.78
N ASP A 64 3.15 6.36 -3.91
CA ASP A 64 2.58 5.92 -5.18
C ASP A 64 1.34 6.75 -5.55
N ARG A 65 1.09 6.88 -6.86
CA ARG A 65 -0.08 7.59 -7.36
C ARG A 65 -1.36 6.90 -6.93
N ASP A 66 -2.22 7.69 -6.30
CA ASP A 66 -3.62 7.37 -6.01
C ASP A 66 -3.83 6.18 -5.06
N GLY A 67 -2.79 5.66 -4.41
CA GLY A 67 -2.95 4.58 -3.45
C GLY A 67 -1.65 4.02 -2.86
N LEU A 68 -1.78 2.88 -2.18
CA LEU A 68 -0.73 2.23 -1.39
C LEU A 68 -0.37 0.83 -1.94
N TYR A 69 -0.61 0.59 -3.23
CA TYR A 69 -0.61 -0.77 -3.81
C TYR A 69 0.74 -1.50 -3.70
N GLY A 70 1.85 -0.74 -3.72
CA GLY A 70 3.21 -1.27 -3.63
C GLY A 70 3.74 -1.47 -2.22
N ILE A 71 3.04 -1.00 -1.17
CA ILE A 71 3.67 -0.77 0.14
C ILE A 71 4.09 -2.05 0.86
N VAL A 72 3.27 -3.11 0.81
CA VAL A 72 3.58 -4.40 1.46
C VAL A 72 4.83 -5.03 0.84
N ARG A 73 4.96 -4.96 -0.50
CA ARG A 73 6.13 -5.48 -1.22
C ARG A 73 7.39 -4.68 -0.90
N LEU A 74 7.27 -3.35 -0.78
CA LEU A 74 8.38 -2.51 -0.37
C LEU A 74 8.80 -2.83 1.07
N ALA A 75 7.83 -2.94 1.98
CA ALA A 75 8.08 -3.25 3.40
C ALA A 75 8.81 -4.58 3.58
N GLN A 76 8.37 -5.64 2.90
CA GLN A 76 9.05 -6.93 2.90
C GLN A 76 10.49 -6.81 2.38
N ALA A 77 10.70 -6.07 1.29
CA ALA A 77 12.05 -5.87 0.75
C ALA A 77 12.93 -5.03 1.70
N CYS A 78 12.40 -3.98 2.31
CA CYS A 78 13.08 -3.16 3.31
C CYS A 78 13.51 -3.98 4.53
N GLN A 79 12.65 -4.88 5.03
CA GLN A 79 12.96 -5.78 6.13
C GLN A 79 14.17 -6.69 5.82
N VAL A 80 14.27 -7.18 4.58
CA VAL A 80 15.39 -8.03 4.15
C VAL A 80 16.70 -7.26 4.07
N VAL A 81 16.68 -6.01 3.60
CA VAL A 81 17.90 -5.20 3.45
C VAL A 81 18.20 -4.26 4.62
N GLY A 82 17.40 -4.31 5.69
CA GLY A 82 17.59 -3.48 6.89
C GLY A 82 17.29 -1.99 6.71
N LEU A 83 16.37 -1.63 5.81
CA LEU A 83 15.96 -0.23 5.58
C LEU A 83 14.72 0.17 6.38
N GLY A 84 14.69 1.40 6.88
CA GLY A 84 13.46 2.04 7.35
C GLY A 84 12.47 2.29 6.20
N LEU A 85 11.17 2.17 6.48
CA LEU A 85 10.08 2.40 5.53
C LEU A 85 9.35 3.70 5.85
N ILE A 86 9.15 4.55 4.84
CA ILE A 86 8.28 5.73 4.93
C ILE A 86 7.09 5.51 3.99
N VAL A 87 5.88 5.57 4.55
CA VAL A 87 4.64 5.27 3.85
C VAL A 87 3.96 6.56 3.42
N GLY A 88 3.73 6.74 2.12
CA GLY A 88 2.96 7.85 1.60
C GLY A 88 2.09 7.47 0.40
N ALA A 89 1.23 8.41 0.01
CA ALA A 89 0.45 8.35 -1.22
C ALA A 89 0.43 9.74 -1.85
N ASP A 90 0.48 9.78 -3.17
CA ASP A 90 0.36 11.01 -3.94
C ASP A 90 -1.00 11.05 -4.61
N MET A 91 -1.84 11.98 -4.17
CA MET A 91 -3.27 11.98 -4.46
C MET A 91 -3.61 13.16 -5.36
N ALA A 92 -4.39 12.91 -6.41
CA ALA A 92 -5.04 13.99 -7.15
C ALA A 92 -5.95 14.79 -6.21
N LEU A 93 -6.04 16.10 -6.42
CA LEU A 93 -7.01 16.96 -5.75
C LEU A 93 -8.17 17.26 -6.68
N GLU A 94 -9.36 17.42 -6.12
CA GLU A 94 -10.51 17.87 -6.89
C GLU A 94 -10.20 19.22 -7.57
N PRO A 95 -10.52 19.36 -8.88
CA PRO A 95 -10.47 20.63 -9.60
C PRO A 95 -11.58 21.57 -9.11
N THR A 96 -11.45 22.09 -7.90
CA THR A 96 -12.37 23.09 -7.38
C THR A 96 -12.15 24.43 -8.09
N SER A 97 -13.21 25.19 -8.30
CA SER A 97 -13.13 26.62 -8.61
C SER A 97 -12.61 27.36 -7.36
N ARG A 98 -11.29 27.30 -7.13
CA ARG A 98 -10.65 27.98 -6.00
C ARG A 98 -10.41 29.44 -6.40
N PRO A 99 -10.55 30.41 -5.48
CA PRO A 99 -10.27 31.80 -5.78
C PRO A 99 -8.84 31.98 -6.31
N GLY A 100 -8.70 32.44 -7.56
CA GLY A 100 -7.40 32.60 -8.23
C GLY A 100 -6.83 31.34 -8.89
N TRP A 101 -7.56 30.23 -8.85
CA TRP A 101 -7.24 28.94 -9.47
C TRP A 101 -8.26 28.65 -10.59
N ASP A 102 -7.89 29.02 -11.80
CA ASP A 102 -8.64 28.71 -13.01
C ASP A 102 -8.01 27.47 -13.67
N ASP A 103 -8.44 26.28 -13.25
CA ASP A 103 -7.95 25.02 -13.80
C ASP A 103 -8.62 24.68 -15.13
N HIS A 104 -8.45 25.55 -16.13
CA HIS A 104 -8.96 25.32 -17.49
C HIS A 104 -8.28 24.10 -18.14
N ARG A 105 -7.13 23.63 -17.62
CA ARG A 105 -6.37 22.48 -18.13
C ARG A 105 -6.87 21.13 -17.59
N ALA A 106 -7.23 21.02 -16.31
CA ALA A 106 -7.81 19.77 -15.78
C ALA A 106 -9.16 19.41 -16.43
N ARG A 107 -9.89 20.41 -16.95
CA ARG A 107 -11.21 20.22 -17.58
C ARG A 107 -11.16 19.72 -19.04
N THR A 108 -10.00 19.69 -19.72
CA THR A 108 -9.97 19.63 -21.20
C THR A 108 -9.11 18.55 -21.86
N HIS A 109 -8.55 17.57 -21.15
CA HIS A 109 -7.68 16.54 -21.77
C HIS A 109 -8.13 15.08 -21.66
N GLY A 110 -9.43 14.83 -21.50
CA GLY A 110 -10.02 13.51 -21.76
C GLY A 110 -10.61 13.41 -23.16
N ARG A 111 -9.89 12.83 -24.14
CA ARG A 111 -10.48 12.50 -25.43
C ARG A 111 -11.46 11.33 -25.18
N LYS A 112 -12.78 11.58 -25.32
CA LYS A 112 -13.82 10.55 -25.19
C LYS A 112 -13.48 9.35 -26.10
N GLY A 113 -13.05 8.24 -25.52
CA GLY A 113 -13.04 6.96 -26.21
C GLY A 113 -14.49 6.51 -26.41
N PRO A 114 -14.84 5.83 -27.53
CA PRO A 114 -16.16 5.27 -27.67
C PRO A 114 -16.33 4.14 -26.64
N GLY A 115 -17.02 4.43 -25.53
CA GLY A 115 -17.28 3.47 -24.45
C GLY A 115 -17.07 3.99 -23.02
N SER A 116 -16.44 5.15 -22.81
CA SER A 116 -16.29 5.75 -21.46
C SER A 116 -17.32 6.86 -21.24
N GLY A 117 -18.36 6.59 -20.46
CA GLY A 117 -19.19 7.63 -19.86
C GLY A 117 -18.36 8.39 -18.82
N ALA A 118 -18.45 9.73 -18.85
CA ALA A 118 -17.74 10.69 -18.00
C ALA A 118 -16.19 10.76 -18.17
N GLY A 119 -15.65 11.95 -17.86
CA GLY A 119 -14.32 12.38 -18.28
C GLY A 119 -13.27 12.08 -17.21
N TRP A 120 -12.21 11.37 -17.60
CA TRP A 120 -11.06 11.09 -16.74
C TRP A 120 -10.40 12.39 -16.28
N LEU A 121 -9.98 12.45 -15.01
CA LEU A 121 -9.09 13.51 -14.55
C LEU A 121 -7.79 13.43 -15.36
N GLY A 122 -7.45 14.53 -16.03
CA GLY A 122 -6.22 14.59 -16.82
C GLY A 122 -4.98 14.47 -15.94
N ASP A 123 -3.88 14.03 -16.55
CA ASP A 123 -2.54 14.04 -15.94
C ASP A 123 -2.15 15.39 -15.33
N ASP A 124 -2.73 16.47 -15.85
CA ASP A 124 -2.57 17.85 -15.42
C ASP A 124 -3.33 18.21 -14.14
N THR A 125 -4.02 17.28 -13.47
CA THR A 125 -4.69 17.58 -12.18
C THR A 125 -3.66 17.84 -11.08
N ALA A 126 -3.87 18.90 -10.27
CA ALA A 126 -2.99 19.18 -9.14
C ALA A 126 -2.98 18.03 -8.12
N ARG A 127 -1.83 17.78 -7.50
CA ARG A 127 -1.62 16.61 -6.63
C ARG A 127 -0.98 16.99 -5.31
N VAL A 128 -1.24 16.22 -4.26
CA VAL A 128 -0.59 16.40 -2.97
C VAL A 128 -0.01 15.08 -2.49
N THR A 129 1.21 15.13 -1.98
CA THR A 129 1.85 13.96 -1.36
C THR A 129 1.58 13.97 0.14
N LEU A 130 0.89 12.93 0.62
CA LEU A 130 0.61 12.68 2.02
C LEU A 130 1.56 11.60 2.52
N ILE A 131 2.21 11.82 3.68
CA ILE A 131 3.16 10.87 4.28
C ILE A 131 2.70 10.56 5.70
N ALA A 132 2.51 9.29 6.03
CA ALA A 132 2.14 8.86 7.37
C ALA A 132 3.33 8.98 8.33
N ARG A 133 3.16 9.79 9.39
CA ARG A 133 4.17 10.00 10.44
C ARG A 133 4.03 8.98 11.56
N THR A 134 2.80 8.61 11.88
CA THR A 134 2.47 7.73 13.00
C THR A 134 1.57 6.59 12.53
N GLN A 135 1.40 5.57 13.37
CA GLN A 135 0.45 4.48 13.11
C GLN A 135 -0.99 5.00 12.91
N ALA A 136 -1.41 6.00 13.69
CA ALA A 136 -2.70 6.66 13.51
C ALA A 136 -2.77 7.42 12.17
N GLY A 137 -1.67 8.09 11.79
CA GLY A 137 -1.54 8.73 10.49
C GLY A 137 -1.63 7.76 9.32
N TYR A 138 -1.07 6.55 9.46
CA TYR A 138 -1.21 5.49 8.45
C TYR A 138 -2.66 5.02 8.32
N ALA A 139 -3.37 4.83 9.44
CA ALA A 139 -4.79 4.49 9.42
C ALA A 139 -5.63 5.61 8.75
N ASN A 140 -5.31 6.87 9.04
CA ASN A 140 -5.93 8.03 8.40
C ASN A 140 -5.64 8.05 6.90
N LEU A 141 -4.38 7.85 6.50
CA LEU A 141 -3.98 7.78 5.09
C LEU A 141 -4.74 6.69 4.33
N CYS A 142 -4.84 5.48 4.89
CA CYS A 142 -5.62 4.39 4.31
C CYS A 142 -7.09 4.79 4.11
N ARG A 143 -7.73 5.39 5.13
CA ARG A 143 -9.12 5.84 5.01
C ARG A 143 -9.29 6.96 3.99
N THR A 144 -8.35 7.91 3.93
CA THR A 144 -8.33 8.99 2.95
C THR A 144 -8.23 8.47 1.52
N VAL A 145 -7.32 7.51 1.27
CA VAL A 145 -7.20 6.82 -0.02
C VAL A 145 -8.50 6.07 -0.34
N THR A 146 -9.03 5.27 0.59
CA THR A 146 -10.28 4.53 0.39
C THR A 146 -11.43 5.45 0.03
N ASN A 147 -11.62 6.56 0.74
CA ASN A 147 -12.69 7.52 0.46
C ASN A 147 -12.54 8.19 -0.90
N ALA A 148 -11.31 8.52 -1.32
CA ALA A 148 -11.05 9.03 -2.67
C ALA A 148 -11.48 8.01 -3.76
N HIS A 149 -11.28 6.71 -3.53
CA HIS A 149 -11.73 5.69 -4.48
C HIS A 149 -13.24 5.44 -4.45
N LEU A 150 -13.89 5.56 -3.28
CA LEU A 150 -15.32 5.31 -3.12
C LEU A 150 -16.19 6.50 -3.55
N GLU A 151 -15.74 7.73 -3.32
CA GLU A 151 -16.52 8.95 -3.54
C GLU A 151 -16.25 9.59 -4.92
N SER A 152 -15.17 9.20 -5.61
CA SER A 152 -14.86 9.67 -6.97
C SER A 152 -15.33 8.70 -8.06
N GLU A 153 -15.32 9.17 -9.31
CA GLU A 153 -15.53 8.30 -10.46
C GLU A 153 -14.47 7.20 -10.55
N ARG A 154 -14.90 5.97 -10.83
CA ARG A 154 -14.03 4.80 -10.94
C ARG A 154 -12.90 5.05 -11.94
N GLY A 155 -11.66 4.92 -11.47
CA GLY A 155 -10.46 5.13 -12.27
C GLY A 155 -9.92 6.57 -12.26
N SER A 156 -10.62 7.51 -11.62
CA SER A 156 -10.16 8.88 -11.40
C SER A 156 -10.30 9.31 -9.93
N PRO A 157 -9.69 8.56 -8.98
CA PRO A 157 -9.74 8.90 -7.55
C PRO A 157 -9.11 10.28 -7.31
N HIS A 158 -9.79 11.12 -6.55
CA HIS A 158 -9.30 12.44 -6.16
C HIS A 158 -9.78 12.83 -4.76
N LEU A 159 -9.04 13.74 -4.14
CA LEU A 159 -9.37 14.27 -2.83
C LEU A 159 -10.14 15.58 -2.94
N ALA A 160 -11.37 15.56 -2.43
CA ALA A 160 -12.07 16.76 -2.04
C ALA A 160 -11.47 17.33 -0.74
N TRP A 161 -11.61 18.63 -0.51
CA TRP A 161 -11.02 19.28 0.65
C TRP A 161 -11.65 18.78 1.96
N GLU A 162 -12.96 18.54 1.95
CA GLU A 162 -13.76 18.04 3.05
C GLU A 162 -13.30 16.64 3.49
N GLN A 163 -12.76 15.83 2.58
CA GLN A 163 -12.22 14.51 2.92
C GLN A 163 -10.93 14.63 3.75
N LEU A 164 -10.09 15.62 3.44
CA LEU A 164 -8.87 15.91 4.18
C LEU A 164 -9.17 16.46 5.58
N GLU A 165 -10.18 17.33 5.70
CA GLU A 165 -10.62 17.91 6.99
C GLU A 165 -11.12 16.86 7.98
N ARG A 166 -11.68 15.74 7.50
CA ARG A 166 -12.16 14.66 8.37
C ARG A 166 -11.04 13.99 9.16
N ARG A 167 -9.81 13.92 8.62
CA ARG A 167 -8.70 13.11 9.16
C ARG A 167 -7.30 13.71 8.87
N PRO A 168 -7.00 14.95 9.31
CA PRO A 168 -5.72 15.59 8.99
C PRO A 168 -4.54 15.07 9.82
N ASP A 169 -4.81 14.45 10.96
CA ASP A 169 -3.81 14.17 11.98
C ASP A 169 -2.83 13.05 11.61
N GLY A 170 -1.60 13.17 12.13
CA GLY A 170 -0.57 12.12 12.05
C GLY A 170 0.10 12.01 10.68
N MET A 171 -0.11 12.95 9.77
CA MET A 171 0.50 12.96 8.43
C MET A 171 1.36 14.21 8.21
N PHE A 172 2.37 14.10 7.35
CA PHE A 172 2.95 15.27 6.67
C PHE A 172 2.20 15.51 5.36
N VAL A 173 2.04 16.78 5.01
CA VAL A 173 1.65 17.24 3.68
C VAL A 173 2.90 17.80 3.00
N LEU A 174 3.36 17.13 1.95
CA LEU A 174 4.48 17.56 1.12
C LEU A 174 3.96 18.33 -0.10
N LEU A 175 4.19 19.64 -0.09
CA LEU A 175 3.84 20.56 -1.17
C LEU A 175 4.96 20.59 -2.21
N GLY A 176 4.95 19.61 -3.12
CA GLY A 176 5.90 19.49 -4.24
C GLY A 176 5.50 20.30 -5.48
N ASP A 177 6.19 20.06 -6.59
CA ASP A 177 6.00 20.78 -7.86
C ASP A 177 4.58 20.68 -8.42
N ASP A 178 3.97 19.49 -8.37
CA ASP A 178 2.63 19.24 -8.90
C ASP A 178 1.49 19.71 -7.97
N SER A 179 1.84 20.23 -6.79
CA SER A 179 0.87 20.74 -5.83
C SER A 179 0.26 22.06 -6.28
N PRO A 180 -0.92 22.44 -5.75
CA PRO A 180 -1.49 23.75 -6.00
C PRO A 180 -0.51 24.89 -5.72
N VAL A 181 0.28 24.74 -4.65
CA VAL A 181 1.31 25.71 -4.26
C VAL A 181 2.45 25.76 -5.27
N GLY A 182 3.00 24.60 -5.66
CA GLY A 182 4.08 24.51 -6.66
C GLY A 182 3.67 25.11 -8.01
N ARG A 183 2.45 24.82 -8.47
CA ARG A 183 1.88 25.36 -9.71
C ARG A 183 1.64 26.87 -9.65
N LEU A 184 1.18 27.41 -8.52
CA LEU A 184 1.03 28.86 -8.33
C LEU A 184 2.38 29.57 -8.35
N LEU A 185 3.43 28.98 -7.75
CA LEU A 185 4.79 29.51 -7.83
C LEU A 185 5.30 29.50 -9.27
N ASP A 186 5.16 28.37 -9.98
CA ASP A 186 5.60 28.25 -11.37
C ASP A 186 4.84 29.24 -12.31
N ALA A 187 3.64 29.68 -11.92
CA ALA A 187 2.86 30.72 -12.61
C ALA A 187 3.18 32.17 -12.15
N GLY A 188 4.16 32.37 -11.26
CA GLY A 188 4.53 33.68 -10.70
C GLY A 188 3.51 34.28 -9.73
N ARG A 189 2.54 33.49 -9.25
CA ARG A 189 1.45 33.93 -8.38
C ARG A 189 1.82 33.76 -6.89
N HIS A 190 2.90 34.42 -6.46
CA HIS A 190 3.50 34.20 -5.14
C HIS A 190 2.57 34.44 -3.94
N ASP A 191 1.74 35.49 -3.97
CA ASP A 191 0.82 35.75 -2.85
C ASP A 191 -0.34 34.74 -2.78
N ALA A 192 -0.79 34.24 -3.94
CA ALA A 192 -1.77 33.14 -3.98
C ALA A 192 -1.15 31.84 -3.47
N ALA A 193 0.11 31.54 -3.82
CA ALA A 193 0.84 30.39 -3.29
C ALA A 193 0.98 30.47 -1.77
N ALA A 194 1.27 31.66 -1.22
CA ALA A 194 1.34 31.87 0.21
C ALA A 194 -0.03 31.72 0.91
N ALA A 195 -1.11 32.18 0.29
CA ALA A 195 -2.47 31.98 0.81
C ALA A 195 -2.86 30.50 0.83
N GLU A 196 -2.63 29.77 -0.26
CA GLU A 196 -2.90 28.34 -0.35
C GLU A 196 -2.05 27.55 0.66
N THR A 197 -0.79 27.91 0.85
CA THR A 197 0.07 27.26 1.86
C THR A 197 -0.46 27.44 3.27
N ARG A 198 -0.95 28.64 3.63
CA ARG A 198 -1.60 28.86 4.94
C ARG A 198 -2.84 27.99 5.13
N ARG A 199 -3.63 27.78 4.08
CA ARG A 199 -4.77 26.87 4.14
C ARG A 199 -4.37 25.44 4.51
N TRP A 200 -3.25 24.95 3.98
CA TRP A 200 -2.67 23.66 4.40
C TRP A 200 -2.16 23.69 5.84
N MET A 201 -1.55 24.79 6.28
CA MET A 201 -1.11 24.96 7.67
C MET A 201 -2.28 24.95 8.64
N ASP A 202 -3.40 25.58 8.30
CA ASP A 202 -4.62 25.58 9.11
C ASP A 202 -5.24 24.18 9.20
N LEU A 203 -5.10 23.38 8.14
CA LEU A 203 -5.65 22.02 8.06
C LEU A 203 -4.85 20.99 8.87
N VAL A 204 -3.52 20.90 8.66
CA VAL A 204 -2.68 19.84 9.26
C VAL A 204 -1.73 20.34 10.36
N GLY A 205 -1.72 21.65 10.61
CA GLY A 205 -0.76 22.32 11.48
C GLY A 205 0.54 22.66 10.75
N GLN A 206 1.12 23.81 11.09
CA GLN A 206 2.37 24.32 10.49
C GLN A 206 3.53 23.31 10.51
N SER A 207 3.70 22.56 11.61
CA SER A 207 4.78 21.57 11.75
C SER A 207 4.60 20.33 10.88
N SER A 208 3.41 20.14 10.29
CA SER A 208 3.08 19.03 9.41
C SER A 208 3.15 19.41 7.92
N VAL A 209 3.40 20.68 7.58
CA VAL A 209 3.56 21.13 6.19
C VAL A 209 5.04 21.18 5.82
N LEU A 210 5.39 20.49 4.73
CA LEU A 210 6.74 20.49 4.15
C LEU A 210 6.69 21.13 2.77
N VAL A 211 7.59 22.07 2.50
CA VAL A 211 7.76 22.64 1.15
C VAL A 211 8.78 21.79 0.40
N GLY A 212 8.33 21.03 -0.60
CA GLY A 212 9.19 20.15 -1.38
C GLY A 212 9.97 20.94 -2.43
N VAL A 213 11.30 20.88 -2.37
CA VAL A 213 12.18 21.54 -3.33
C VAL A 213 12.83 20.52 -4.24
N THR A 214 12.48 20.58 -5.53
CA THR A 214 13.04 19.73 -6.58
C THR A 214 14.10 20.47 -7.36
N HIS A 215 15.22 19.80 -7.65
CA HIS A 215 16.26 20.34 -8.52
C HIS A 215 16.87 19.22 -9.39
N HIS A 216 16.45 19.15 -10.64
CA HIS A 216 16.89 18.14 -11.61
C HIS A 216 18.01 18.67 -12.51
N LEU A 217 18.70 19.77 -12.15
CA LEU A 217 19.79 20.36 -12.95
C LEU A 217 19.33 20.74 -14.37
N ALA A 218 18.03 20.98 -14.54
CA ALA A 218 17.46 21.45 -15.78
C ALA A 218 17.45 22.99 -15.80
N PRO A 219 17.48 23.62 -16.99
CA PRO A 219 17.30 25.06 -17.09
C PRO A 219 16.05 25.54 -16.34
N GLY A 220 16.22 26.58 -15.52
CA GLY A 220 15.16 27.16 -14.69
C GLY A 220 15.01 26.55 -13.29
N ASP A 221 15.70 25.45 -12.96
CA ASP A 221 15.61 24.82 -11.63
C ASP A 221 16.10 25.72 -10.50
N ASP A 222 17.18 26.49 -10.71
CA ASP A 222 17.68 27.44 -9.72
C ASP A 222 16.61 28.45 -9.30
N THR A 223 15.87 28.99 -10.28
CA THR A 223 14.78 29.93 -10.04
C THR A 223 13.62 29.27 -9.31
N ARG A 224 13.16 28.11 -9.80
CA ARG A 224 12.06 27.35 -9.18
C ARG A 224 12.39 26.95 -7.74
N ALA A 225 13.62 26.51 -7.48
CA ALA A 225 14.08 26.16 -6.15
C ALA A 225 14.12 27.39 -5.23
N ARG A 226 14.67 28.51 -5.70
CA ARG A 226 14.73 29.78 -4.94
C ARG A 226 13.35 30.29 -4.52
N GLU A 227 12.35 30.18 -5.40
CA GLU A 227 10.98 30.58 -5.10
C GLU A 227 10.36 29.73 -3.98
N ARG A 228 10.58 28.41 -4.01
CA ARG A 228 10.12 27.48 -2.98
C ARG A 228 10.80 27.74 -1.65
N PHE A 229 12.12 27.97 -1.66
CA PHE A 229 12.86 28.38 -0.47
C PHE A 229 12.34 29.70 0.10
N THR A 230 12.13 30.70 -0.76
CA THR A 230 11.61 32.01 -0.35
C THR A 230 10.22 31.89 0.30
N LEU A 231 9.33 31.06 -0.26
CA LEU A 231 8.03 30.78 0.32
C LEU A 231 8.16 30.12 1.70
N ALA A 232 9.02 29.09 1.82
CA ALA A 232 9.24 28.39 3.08
C ALA A 232 9.80 29.34 4.16
N ASP A 233 10.81 30.14 3.81
CA ASP A 233 11.43 31.10 4.71
C ASP A 233 10.43 32.20 5.13
N ARG A 234 9.60 32.71 4.20
CA ARG A 234 8.56 33.72 4.48
C ARG A 234 7.49 33.22 5.46
N LEU A 235 7.17 31.92 5.42
CA LEU A 235 6.11 31.31 6.23
C LEU A 235 6.64 30.54 7.44
N GLY A 236 7.96 30.49 7.64
CA GLY A 236 8.58 29.72 8.73
C GLY A 236 8.32 28.21 8.61
N LEU A 237 8.35 27.67 7.39
CA LEU A 237 8.16 26.25 7.09
C LEU A 237 9.49 25.56 6.79
N ARG A 238 9.51 24.23 6.92
CA ARG A 238 10.67 23.43 6.51
C ARG A 238 10.63 23.20 5.00
N ALA A 239 11.63 23.74 4.30
CA ALA A 239 11.95 23.30 2.96
C ALA A 239 12.71 21.96 3.02
N VAL A 240 12.27 20.96 2.26
CA VAL A 240 12.91 19.65 2.18
C VAL A 240 13.41 19.38 0.78
N ALA A 241 14.61 18.82 0.64
CA ALA A 241 15.10 18.34 -0.64
C ALA A 241 14.23 17.16 -1.10
N HIS A 242 13.60 17.29 -2.27
CA HIS A 242 12.62 16.35 -2.78
C HIS A 242 12.92 16.00 -4.24
N GLN A 243 13.28 14.76 -4.51
CA GLN A 243 13.69 14.33 -5.85
C GLN A 243 12.56 13.62 -6.64
N ALA A 244 11.59 13.04 -5.92
CA ALA A 244 10.52 12.19 -6.47
C ALA A 244 10.99 11.15 -7.49
N PRO A 245 11.97 10.30 -7.18
CA PRO A 245 12.57 9.42 -8.17
C PRO A 245 11.53 8.45 -8.76
N ARG A 246 11.43 8.44 -10.10
CA ARG A 246 10.55 7.52 -10.86
C ARG A 246 11.29 6.32 -11.42
N TYR A 247 12.61 6.36 -11.42
CA TYR A 247 13.52 5.34 -11.96
C TYR A 247 14.84 5.28 -11.18
N LEU A 248 15.58 4.16 -11.27
CA LEU A 248 16.80 3.92 -10.49
C LEU A 248 18.03 4.66 -11.03
N SER A 249 18.17 4.70 -12.35
CA SER A 249 19.34 5.25 -13.04
C SER A 249 18.94 6.17 -14.19
N PRO A 250 19.82 7.08 -14.64
CA PRO A 250 19.52 7.97 -15.77
C PRO A 250 19.13 7.24 -17.08
N SER A 251 19.63 6.02 -17.31
CA SER A 251 19.32 5.23 -18.51
C SER A 251 17.86 4.75 -18.54
N ASP A 252 17.26 4.55 -17.37
CA ASP A 252 15.88 4.07 -17.23
C ASP A 252 14.84 5.16 -17.55
N ALA A 253 15.27 6.42 -17.70
CA ALA A 253 14.39 7.53 -18.05
C ALA A 253 13.61 7.29 -19.36
N ARG A 254 14.17 6.52 -20.30
CA ARG A 254 13.47 6.14 -21.53
C ARG A 254 12.29 5.20 -21.29
N VAL A 255 12.38 4.34 -20.27
CA VAL A 255 11.27 3.46 -19.88
C VAL A 255 10.14 4.31 -19.29
N ALA A 256 10.48 5.30 -18.47
CA ALA A 256 9.51 6.26 -17.97
C ALA A 256 8.82 7.05 -19.09
N ASP A 257 9.55 7.46 -20.14
CA ASP A 257 8.96 8.11 -21.32
C ASP A 257 7.94 7.21 -22.05
N VAL A 258 8.25 5.92 -22.19
CA VAL A 258 7.31 4.95 -22.81
C VAL A 258 6.06 4.81 -21.95
N VAL A 259 6.24 4.71 -20.63
CA VAL A 259 5.14 4.57 -19.67
C VAL A 259 4.26 5.82 -19.64
N ASP A 260 4.85 7.02 -19.71
CA ASP A 260 4.14 8.29 -19.85
C ASP A 260 3.34 8.34 -21.15
N ALA A 261 3.94 7.94 -22.27
CA ALA A 261 3.26 7.90 -23.57
C ALA A 261 2.06 6.93 -23.56
N VAL A 262 2.20 5.77 -22.89
CA VAL A 262 1.10 4.81 -22.68
C VAL A 262 -0.02 5.41 -21.83
N ARG A 263 0.32 6.09 -20.73
CA ARG A 263 -0.65 6.75 -19.85
C ARG A 263 -1.43 7.85 -20.58
N GLN A 264 -0.71 8.69 -21.33
CA GLN A 264 -1.26 9.80 -22.12
C GLN A 264 -1.93 9.35 -23.43
N GLN A 265 -1.76 8.08 -23.81
CA GLN A 265 -2.24 7.52 -25.08
C GLN A 265 -1.73 8.28 -26.31
N VAL A 266 -0.44 8.62 -26.32
CA VAL A 266 0.25 9.34 -27.39
C VAL A 266 1.43 8.52 -27.92
N PRO A 267 1.91 8.76 -29.17
CA PRO A 267 3.12 8.11 -29.66
C PRO A 267 4.34 8.47 -28.80
N VAL A 268 5.27 7.52 -28.61
CA VAL A 268 6.53 7.76 -27.90
C VAL A 268 7.32 8.86 -28.63
N SER A 269 7.53 9.99 -27.95
CA SER A 269 8.25 11.13 -28.49
C SER A 269 8.74 12.01 -27.35
N LEU A 270 9.93 12.62 -27.49
CA LEU A 270 10.45 13.58 -26.51
C LEU A 270 9.52 14.79 -26.31
N ARG A 271 8.66 15.12 -27.29
CA ARG A 271 7.67 16.20 -27.16
C ARG A 271 6.52 15.87 -26.20
N HIS A 272 6.35 14.60 -25.85
CA HIS A 272 5.35 14.12 -24.89
C HIS A 272 6.01 13.63 -23.59
N ALA A 273 7.34 13.75 -23.46
CA ALA A 273 8.02 13.35 -22.24
C ALA A 273 7.76 14.40 -21.14
N ASN A 274 7.33 13.95 -19.96
CA ASN A 274 7.09 14.85 -18.82
C ASN A 274 8.39 15.37 -18.20
N ARG A 275 9.51 14.67 -18.43
CA ARG A 275 10.83 15.04 -17.90
C ARG A 275 11.52 16.06 -18.80
N ARG A 276 12.29 16.98 -18.21
CA ARG A 276 13.15 17.93 -18.93
C ARG A 276 14.52 17.34 -19.30
N ASN A 277 15.01 16.41 -18.49
CA ASN A 277 16.26 15.68 -18.68
C ASN A 277 16.16 14.30 -17.98
N SER A 278 17.28 13.61 -17.75
CA SER A 278 17.30 12.27 -17.11
C SER A 278 17.71 12.30 -15.64
N GLU A 279 17.69 13.47 -15.00
CA GLU A 279 18.22 13.64 -13.65
C GLU A 279 17.23 13.21 -12.55
N GLY A 280 15.97 12.89 -12.88
CA GLY A 280 14.92 12.46 -11.93
C GLY A 280 15.05 11.03 -11.40
N TYR A 281 16.27 10.49 -11.29
CA TYR A 281 16.55 9.14 -10.79
C TYR A 281 16.80 9.11 -9.28
N LEU A 282 16.89 7.90 -8.72
CA LEU A 282 17.28 7.63 -7.32
C LEU A 282 18.76 8.03 -7.08
N LYS A 283 19.00 9.31 -6.82
CA LYS A 283 20.31 9.87 -6.49
C LYS A 283 20.84 9.39 -5.13
N THR A 284 22.16 9.29 -4.98
CA THR A 284 22.80 9.00 -3.68
C THR A 284 22.72 10.21 -2.74
N PRO A 285 22.90 10.01 -1.42
CA PRO A 285 23.00 11.12 -0.48
C PRO A 285 24.04 12.18 -0.88
N GLU A 286 25.23 11.77 -1.33
CA GLU A 286 26.30 12.69 -1.74
C GLU A 286 25.92 13.52 -2.96
N GLN A 287 25.24 12.90 -3.93
CA GLN A 287 24.73 13.61 -5.10
C GLN A 287 23.70 14.65 -4.70
N MET A 288 22.76 14.30 -3.81
CA MET A 288 21.76 15.23 -3.30
C MET A 288 22.40 16.36 -2.49
N THR A 289 23.40 16.07 -1.65
CA THR A 289 24.17 17.11 -0.94
C THR A 289 24.85 18.09 -1.89
N ARG A 290 25.39 17.62 -3.03
CA ARG A 290 25.97 18.50 -4.05
C ARG A 290 24.92 19.37 -4.73
N VAL A 291 23.77 18.79 -5.09
CA VAL A 291 22.67 19.53 -5.72
C VAL A 291 22.14 20.64 -4.80
N PHE A 292 22.06 20.37 -3.49
CA PHE A 292 21.56 21.31 -2.49
C PHE A 292 22.67 21.99 -1.67
N ALA A 293 23.87 22.15 -2.25
CA ALA A 293 25.02 22.68 -1.52
C ALA A 293 24.81 24.11 -0.98
N GLU A 294 24.00 24.92 -1.66
CA GLU A 294 23.65 26.29 -1.21
C GLU A 294 22.60 26.31 -0.08
N ARG A 295 21.84 25.22 0.07
CA ARG A 295 20.78 25.05 1.10
C ARG A 295 20.89 23.67 1.76
N PRO A 296 21.97 23.41 2.51
CA PRO A 296 22.19 22.12 3.17
C PRO A 296 21.10 21.81 4.22
N ASP A 297 20.41 22.82 4.74
CA ASP A 297 19.25 22.67 5.61
C ASP A 297 18.12 21.86 4.95
N ALA A 298 17.96 21.91 3.63
CA ALA A 298 16.96 21.13 2.89
C ALA A 298 17.23 19.61 3.00
N ILE A 299 18.50 19.22 3.01
CA ILE A 299 18.92 17.82 3.20
C ILE A 299 18.66 17.38 4.63
N ILE A 300 19.01 18.22 5.61
CA ILE A 300 18.80 17.95 7.03
C ILE A 300 17.30 17.84 7.34
N ASN A 301 16.47 18.72 6.78
CA ASN A 301 15.03 18.69 6.97
C ASN A 301 14.39 17.43 6.36
N ALA A 302 14.90 16.93 5.24
CA ALA A 302 14.43 15.67 4.65
C ALA A 302 14.76 14.47 5.55
N ALA A 303 15.99 14.41 6.09
CA ALA A 303 16.37 13.38 7.06
C ALA A 303 15.54 13.48 8.35
N TRP A 304 15.33 14.69 8.88
CA TRP A 304 14.44 14.92 10.03
C TRP A 304 13.02 14.43 9.76
N ALA A 305 12.44 14.75 8.60
CA ALA A 305 11.09 14.31 8.25
C ALA A 305 11.01 12.77 8.19
N ALA A 306 12.04 12.11 7.67
CA ALA A 306 12.15 10.65 7.68
C ALA A 306 12.17 10.08 9.10
N GLU A 307 12.95 10.69 10.01
CA GLU A 307 13.02 10.28 11.42
C GLU A 307 11.69 10.46 12.16
N GLN A 308 10.83 11.38 11.72
CA GLN A 308 9.49 11.55 12.31
C GLN A 308 8.47 10.51 11.82
N CYS A 309 8.84 9.61 10.91
CA CYS A 309 7.94 8.63 10.32
C CYS A 309 8.15 7.24 10.91
N HIS A 310 7.15 6.75 11.64
CA HIS A 310 7.13 5.43 12.25
C HIS A 310 5.78 4.75 11.97
N VAL A 311 5.81 3.74 11.09
CA VAL A 311 4.64 2.95 10.71
C VAL A 311 5.03 1.48 10.72
N GLU A 312 4.21 0.66 11.40
CA GLU A 312 4.33 -0.79 11.40
C GLU A 312 3.15 -1.40 10.64
N LEU A 313 3.45 -2.19 9.60
CA LEU A 313 2.41 -2.83 8.79
C LEU A 313 1.87 -4.13 9.39
N GLY A 314 2.45 -4.62 10.49
CA GLY A 314 2.05 -5.88 11.13
C GLY A 314 2.30 -7.11 10.25
N LEU A 315 3.36 -7.11 9.43
CA LEU A 315 3.69 -8.25 8.57
C LEU A 315 3.88 -9.52 9.42
N GLY A 316 3.21 -10.61 9.02
CA GLY A 316 3.25 -11.88 9.76
C GLY A 316 2.35 -11.94 10.99
N GLN A 317 1.66 -10.85 11.38
CA GLN A 317 0.66 -10.89 12.43
C GLN A 317 -0.65 -11.46 11.88
N LEU A 318 -1.11 -12.55 12.49
CA LEU A 318 -2.41 -13.14 12.18
C LEU A 318 -3.53 -12.23 12.70
N ARG A 319 -4.45 -11.85 11.82
CA ARG A 319 -5.71 -11.18 12.19
C ARG A 319 -6.87 -12.02 11.67
N VAL A 320 -7.60 -12.63 12.59
CA VAL A 320 -8.81 -13.40 12.29
C VAL A 320 -10.04 -12.59 12.65
N PRO A 321 -11.20 -12.84 12.02
CA PRO A 321 -12.45 -12.18 12.39
C PRO A 321 -12.79 -12.41 13.87
N ASP A 322 -13.39 -11.41 14.50
CA ASP A 322 -13.99 -11.54 15.83
C ASP A 322 -15.20 -12.47 15.71
N PHE A 323 -15.01 -13.78 15.88
CA PHE A 323 -16.13 -14.68 16.11
C PHE A 323 -16.84 -14.20 17.38
N VAL A 324 -18.18 -14.11 17.36
CA VAL A 324 -19.04 -13.44 18.36
C VAL A 324 -18.97 -14.15 19.73
N THR A 325 -17.82 -14.07 20.37
CA THR A 325 -17.56 -14.38 21.77
C THR A 325 -16.29 -13.59 22.12
N ALA A 326 -16.44 -12.53 22.91
CA ALA A 326 -15.43 -11.47 23.10
C ALA A 326 -14.05 -11.93 23.63
N ASP A 327 -13.87 -13.20 24.01
CA ASP A 327 -12.75 -13.62 24.87
C ASP A 327 -11.89 -14.79 24.37
N GLY A 328 -12.01 -15.27 23.12
CA GLY A 328 -11.13 -16.31 22.51
C GLY A 328 -11.23 -17.72 23.13
N LEU A 329 -11.16 -17.84 24.47
CA LEU A 329 -11.42 -19.03 25.28
C LEU A 329 -12.81 -19.62 25.02
N GLN A 330 -13.78 -18.77 24.66
CA GLN A 330 -15.12 -19.19 24.25
C GLN A 330 -15.12 -19.82 22.84
N ALA A 331 -14.28 -19.32 21.93
CA ALA A 331 -14.18 -19.87 20.57
C ALA A 331 -13.57 -21.27 20.57
N ASP A 332 -12.55 -21.52 21.41
CA ASP A 332 -11.96 -22.85 21.56
C ASP A 332 -12.97 -23.88 22.07
N ALA A 333 -13.75 -23.52 23.10
CA ALA A 333 -14.79 -24.38 23.65
C ALA A 333 -15.93 -24.65 22.66
N GLU A 334 -16.38 -23.61 21.95
CA GLU A 334 -17.41 -23.73 20.91
C GLU A 334 -16.95 -24.61 19.75
N LEU A 335 -15.73 -24.39 19.25
CA LEU A 335 -15.13 -25.21 18.18
C LEU A 335 -15.10 -26.68 18.58
N ARG A 336 -14.63 -26.99 19.79
CA ARG A 336 -14.60 -28.34 20.32
C ARG A 336 -16.00 -28.96 20.36
N GLY A 337 -16.97 -28.24 20.94
CA GLY A 337 -18.36 -28.71 21.03
C GLY A 337 -18.97 -29.03 19.67
N ARG A 338 -18.78 -28.15 18.68
CA ARG A 338 -19.25 -28.37 17.30
C ARG A 338 -18.55 -29.55 16.63
N CYS A 339 -17.24 -29.70 16.79
CA CYS A 339 -16.51 -30.80 16.18
C CYS A 339 -16.91 -32.15 16.78
N GLU A 340 -17.06 -32.25 18.10
CA GLU A 340 -17.51 -33.47 18.76
C GLU A 340 -18.93 -33.87 18.33
N ALA A 341 -19.83 -32.89 18.21
CA ALA A 341 -21.16 -33.12 17.66
C ALA A 341 -21.11 -33.56 16.19
N GLY A 342 -20.29 -32.89 15.38
CA GLY A 342 -20.07 -33.19 13.97
C GLY A 342 -19.52 -34.60 13.74
N VAL A 343 -18.55 -35.05 14.53
CA VAL A 343 -18.03 -36.43 14.47
C VAL A 343 -19.13 -37.44 14.79
N ARG A 344 -19.97 -37.19 15.81
CA ARG A 344 -21.12 -38.07 16.12
C ARG A 344 -22.17 -38.11 15.01
N GLN A 345 -22.29 -37.05 14.20
CA GLN A 345 -23.20 -37.00 13.05
C GLN A 345 -22.60 -37.68 11.82
N ARG A 346 -21.30 -37.52 11.58
CA ARG A 346 -20.59 -38.07 10.42
C ARG A 346 -20.32 -39.57 10.53
N TYR A 347 -20.15 -40.09 11.75
CA TYR A 347 -19.84 -41.50 12.00
C TYR A 347 -20.89 -42.15 12.89
N ALA A 348 -21.43 -43.29 12.46
CA ALA A 348 -22.42 -44.04 13.24
C ALA A 348 -21.87 -44.59 14.57
N ALA A 349 -20.58 -44.92 14.62
CA ALA A 349 -19.91 -45.45 15.81
C ALA A 349 -18.47 -44.90 15.94
N PRO A 350 -18.29 -43.65 16.40
CA PRO A 350 -16.96 -43.05 16.50
C PRO A 350 -16.07 -43.76 17.55
N GLY A 351 -15.02 -44.42 17.06
CA GLY A 351 -14.00 -45.10 17.88
C GLY A 351 -12.83 -44.20 18.34
N ALA A 352 -11.80 -44.84 18.92
CA ALA A 352 -10.60 -44.16 19.43
C ALA A 352 -9.86 -43.35 18.35
N VAL A 353 -9.71 -43.90 17.15
CA VAL A 353 -9.03 -43.24 16.01
C VAL A 353 -9.60 -41.84 15.73
N HIS A 354 -10.93 -41.68 15.75
CA HIS A 354 -11.59 -40.39 15.54
C HIS A 354 -11.33 -39.41 16.70
N ARG A 355 -11.38 -39.89 17.95
CA ARG A 355 -11.17 -39.05 19.14
C ARG A 355 -9.72 -38.57 19.22
N ASP A 356 -8.77 -39.47 19.01
CA ASP A 356 -7.34 -39.18 19.12
C ASP A 356 -6.90 -38.21 18.02
N LEU A 357 -7.40 -38.40 16.78
CA LEU A 357 -7.14 -37.46 15.69
C LEU A 357 -7.79 -36.10 15.95
N LEU A 358 -9.06 -36.07 16.37
CA LEU A 358 -9.76 -34.82 16.67
C LEU A 358 -9.04 -34.02 17.76
N GLU A 359 -8.61 -34.67 18.84
CA GLU A 359 -7.87 -34.00 19.92
C GLU A 359 -6.56 -33.41 19.41
N ARG A 360 -5.81 -34.17 18.60
CA ARG A 360 -4.55 -33.70 18.02
C ARG A 360 -4.74 -32.46 17.14
N GLU A 361 -5.74 -32.46 16.28
CA GLU A 361 -6.05 -31.32 15.41
C GLU A 361 -6.51 -30.10 16.21
N LEU A 362 -7.47 -30.28 17.14
CA LEU A 362 -7.97 -29.21 17.99
C LEU A 362 -6.85 -28.57 18.83
N ALA A 363 -5.98 -29.38 19.43
CA ALA A 363 -4.85 -28.88 20.21
C ALA A 363 -3.91 -27.99 19.38
N MET A 364 -3.68 -28.36 18.10
CA MET A 364 -2.88 -27.52 17.19
C MET A 364 -3.60 -26.23 16.82
N ILE A 365 -4.88 -26.30 16.47
CA ILE A 365 -5.70 -25.13 16.09
C ILE A 365 -5.77 -24.12 17.23
N MET A 366 -5.98 -24.59 18.46
CA MET A 366 -6.02 -23.77 19.68
C MET A 366 -4.64 -23.14 19.95
N LYS A 367 -3.56 -23.92 19.83
CA LYS A 367 -2.18 -23.41 19.99
C LYS A 367 -1.86 -22.29 19.00
N LEU A 368 -2.39 -22.36 17.78
CA LEU A 368 -2.18 -21.35 16.74
C LEU A 368 -3.20 -20.18 16.82
N GLY A 369 -4.17 -20.23 17.74
CA GLY A 369 -5.20 -19.19 17.89
C GLY A 369 -6.19 -19.12 16.71
N LEU A 370 -6.39 -20.25 16.00
CA LEU A 370 -7.17 -20.29 14.77
C LEU A 370 -8.64 -20.69 14.97
N ALA A 371 -9.10 -20.94 16.20
CA ALA A 371 -10.48 -21.36 16.42
C ALA A 371 -11.53 -20.38 15.84
N PRO A 372 -11.40 -19.04 16.00
CA PRO A 372 -12.31 -18.09 15.36
C PRO A 372 -12.35 -18.24 13.84
N TYR A 373 -11.21 -18.49 13.20
CA TYR A 373 -11.13 -18.69 11.74
C TYR A 373 -11.93 -19.92 11.28
N PHE A 374 -11.75 -21.08 11.93
CA PHE A 374 -12.52 -22.28 11.60
C PHE A 374 -14.02 -22.09 11.81
N LEU A 375 -14.41 -21.42 12.90
CA LEU A 375 -15.81 -21.14 13.20
C LEU A 375 -16.43 -20.18 12.19
N THR A 376 -15.71 -19.13 11.78
CA THR A 376 -16.16 -18.22 10.72
C THR A 376 -16.31 -18.95 9.39
N VAL A 377 -15.35 -19.78 8.99
CA VAL A 377 -15.46 -20.55 7.73
C VAL A 377 -16.63 -21.55 7.79
N ALA A 378 -16.84 -22.22 8.92
CA ALA A 378 -18.00 -23.09 9.12
C ALA A 378 -19.32 -22.33 8.97
N GLU A 379 -19.45 -21.16 9.61
CA GLU A 379 -20.61 -20.27 9.45
C GLU A 379 -20.82 -19.92 7.97
N ILE A 380 -19.78 -19.50 7.25
CA ILE A 380 -19.87 -19.17 5.83
C ILE A 380 -20.39 -20.37 5.01
N VAL A 381 -19.85 -21.57 5.23
CA VAL A 381 -20.27 -22.78 4.51
C VAL A 381 -21.71 -23.16 4.82
N ASP A 382 -22.14 -23.07 6.09
CA ASP A 382 -23.52 -23.33 6.49
C ASP A 382 -24.49 -22.39 5.77
N ARG A 383 -24.15 -21.09 5.71
CA ARG A 383 -24.96 -20.06 5.03
C ARG A 383 -25.03 -20.27 3.51
N ILE A 384 -23.95 -20.73 2.89
CA ILE A 384 -23.95 -21.10 1.46
C ILE A 384 -24.94 -22.24 1.23
N ARG A 385 -24.92 -23.27 2.08
CA ARG A 385 -25.81 -24.43 1.99
C ARG A 385 -27.27 -24.12 2.30
N GLU A 386 -27.56 -23.23 3.25
CA GLU A 386 -28.91 -22.75 3.54
C GLU A 386 -29.59 -22.10 2.32
N LYS A 387 -28.79 -21.51 1.42
CA LYS A 387 -29.26 -20.95 0.13
C LYS A 387 -29.41 -22.01 -0.97
N GLY A 388 -29.14 -23.28 -0.67
CA GLY A 388 -29.12 -24.37 -1.62
C GLY A 388 -27.98 -24.28 -2.63
N ILE A 389 -26.89 -23.56 -2.31
CA ILE A 389 -25.71 -23.47 -3.17
C ILE A 389 -24.72 -24.57 -2.78
N ILE A 390 -24.18 -25.27 -3.77
CA ILE A 390 -23.16 -26.29 -3.57
C ILE A 390 -21.83 -25.62 -3.21
N ALA A 391 -21.19 -26.13 -2.15
CA ALA A 391 -19.87 -25.72 -1.69
C ALA A 391 -18.96 -26.96 -1.56
N ALA A 392 -17.70 -26.83 -1.96
CA ALA A 392 -16.69 -27.86 -1.80
C ALA A 392 -15.39 -27.26 -1.24
N CYS A 393 -14.80 -27.93 -0.26
CA CYS A 393 -13.48 -27.55 0.24
C CYS A 393 -12.38 -28.06 -0.70
N ARG A 394 -11.37 -27.22 -0.94
CA ARG A 394 -10.22 -27.52 -1.79
C ARG A 394 -8.91 -27.46 -1.00
N GLY A 395 -7.89 -28.15 -1.52
CA GLY A 395 -6.53 -28.03 -1.05
C GLY A 395 -6.26 -28.87 0.20
N SER A 396 -5.28 -28.46 1.00
CA SER A 396 -4.84 -29.21 2.17
C SER A 396 -5.89 -29.28 3.28
N ALA A 397 -6.80 -28.32 3.34
CA ALA A 397 -7.86 -28.26 4.34
C ALA A 397 -8.74 -29.53 4.35
N ALA A 398 -8.95 -30.18 3.20
CA ALA A 398 -9.70 -31.43 3.10
C ALA A 398 -9.08 -32.60 3.90
N GLY A 399 -7.81 -32.50 4.28
CA GLY A 399 -7.12 -33.51 5.11
C GLY A 399 -7.35 -33.37 6.62
N SER A 400 -8.26 -32.49 7.06
CA SER A 400 -8.55 -32.24 8.47
C SER A 400 -9.87 -32.85 8.90
N LEU A 401 -9.86 -33.64 9.98
CA LEU A 401 -11.06 -34.17 10.61
C LEU A 401 -11.93 -33.05 11.19
N VAL A 402 -11.34 -31.95 11.66
CA VAL A 402 -12.06 -30.75 12.10
C VAL A 402 -12.89 -30.16 10.95
N THR A 403 -12.31 -29.97 9.76
CA THR A 403 -13.07 -29.43 8.62
C THR A 403 -14.19 -30.39 8.17
N TYR A 404 -13.95 -31.70 8.23
CA TYR A 404 -14.96 -32.71 7.92
C TYR A 404 -16.11 -32.73 8.94
N ALA A 405 -15.78 -32.63 10.23
CA ALA A 405 -16.74 -32.60 11.34
C ALA A 405 -17.61 -31.33 11.30
N LEU A 406 -17.03 -30.16 11.02
CA LEU A 406 -17.75 -28.89 10.81
C LEU A 406 -18.49 -28.83 9.48
N ARG A 407 -18.38 -29.89 8.67
CA ARG A 407 -18.93 -29.97 7.33
C ARG A 407 -18.41 -28.90 6.35
N ILE A 408 -17.26 -28.29 6.64
CA ILE A 408 -16.54 -27.46 5.68
C ILE A 408 -16.07 -28.32 4.50
N SER A 409 -15.52 -29.51 4.81
CA SER A 409 -15.18 -30.56 3.84
C SER A 409 -16.20 -31.69 3.90
N ASP A 410 -16.42 -32.34 2.75
CA ASP A 410 -17.19 -33.58 2.63
C ASP A 410 -16.29 -34.81 2.41
N VAL A 411 -14.97 -34.63 2.44
CA VAL A 411 -13.97 -35.71 2.34
C VAL A 411 -13.61 -36.21 3.74
N ASP A 412 -13.78 -37.51 3.98
CA ASP A 412 -13.33 -38.18 5.20
C ASP A 412 -11.80 -38.39 5.16
N PRO A 413 -11.02 -37.70 6.02
CA PRO A 413 -9.57 -37.80 5.97
C PRO A 413 -9.04 -39.14 6.47
N ILE A 414 -9.77 -39.85 7.33
CA ILE A 414 -9.36 -41.16 7.84
C ILE A 414 -9.57 -42.23 6.76
N ALA A 415 -10.73 -42.20 6.09
CA ALA A 415 -11.03 -43.15 5.02
C ALA A 415 -10.06 -43.04 3.82
N HIS A 416 -9.47 -41.85 3.63
CA HIS A 416 -8.58 -41.54 2.51
C HIS A 416 -7.10 -41.36 2.91
N ASP A 417 -6.71 -41.67 4.15
CA ASP A 417 -5.34 -41.54 4.66
C ASP A 417 -4.72 -40.16 4.41
N LEU A 418 -5.52 -39.11 4.63
CA LEU A 418 -5.12 -37.72 4.48
C LEU A 418 -4.47 -37.20 5.77
N VAL A 419 -3.49 -36.32 5.59
CA VAL A 419 -2.59 -35.89 6.67
C VAL A 419 -2.84 -34.43 7.03
N PHE A 420 -3.26 -34.18 8.27
CA PHE A 420 -3.51 -32.84 8.82
C PHE A 420 -2.27 -31.94 8.79
N GLU A 421 -1.08 -32.50 9.01
CA GLU A 421 0.18 -31.75 9.05
C GLU A 421 0.58 -31.15 7.69
N ARG A 422 -0.09 -31.55 6.60
CA ARG A 422 0.03 -30.87 5.30
C ARG A 422 -0.76 -29.56 5.25
N PHE A 423 -1.78 -29.42 6.11
CA PHE A 423 -2.63 -28.24 6.23
C PHE A 423 -2.12 -27.28 7.29
N ALA A 424 -1.86 -27.77 8.50
CA ALA A 424 -1.36 -26.95 9.60
C ALA A 424 -0.14 -27.62 10.25
N ASN A 425 1.00 -26.91 10.24
CA ASN A 425 2.26 -27.41 10.75
C ASN A 425 2.94 -26.33 11.61
N PRO A 426 3.29 -26.61 12.88
CA PRO A 426 3.92 -25.63 13.77
C PRO A 426 5.33 -25.21 13.31
N TYR A 427 5.94 -25.91 12.36
CA TYR A 427 7.26 -25.61 11.80
C TYR A 427 7.19 -24.83 10.48
N ARG A 428 6.00 -24.41 10.03
CA ARG A 428 5.81 -23.55 8.85
C ARG A 428 5.41 -22.15 9.29
N ASP A 429 5.99 -21.17 8.60
CA ASP A 429 5.63 -19.76 8.74
C ASP A 429 4.37 -19.39 7.92
N GLU A 430 3.84 -20.33 7.12
CA GLU A 430 2.62 -20.15 6.32
C GLU A 430 1.37 -20.39 7.17
N LEU A 431 0.44 -19.44 7.11
CA LEU A 431 -0.88 -19.59 7.72
C LEU A 431 -1.71 -20.62 6.95
N PRO A 432 -2.52 -21.45 7.63
CA PRO A 432 -3.40 -22.40 6.97
C PRO A 432 -4.49 -21.69 6.18
N ASP A 433 -4.78 -22.19 4.98
CA ASP A 433 -5.76 -21.63 4.05
C ASP A 433 -6.88 -22.64 3.76
N ILE A 434 -8.13 -22.19 3.85
CA ILE A 434 -9.34 -22.96 3.60
C ILE A 434 -10.07 -22.33 2.42
N ASP A 435 -9.82 -22.88 1.24
CA ASP A 435 -10.50 -22.49 0.01
C ASP A 435 -11.84 -23.21 -0.14
N ILE A 436 -12.90 -22.43 -0.43
CA ILE A 436 -14.24 -22.94 -0.71
C ILE A 436 -14.60 -22.67 -2.17
N ASP A 437 -14.74 -23.74 -2.94
CA ASP A 437 -15.28 -23.72 -4.29
C ASP A 437 -16.80 -23.69 -4.24
N VAL A 438 -17.41 -22.81 -5.03
CA VAL A 438 -18.86 -22.60 -5.10
C VAL A 438 -19.32 -22.48 -6.54
N GLU A 439 -20.62 -22.67 -6.78
CA GLU A 439 -21.23 -22.49 -8.09
C GLU A 439 -20.92 -21.09 -8.66
N SER A 440 -20.23 -21.06 -9.81
CA SER A 440 -19.77 -19.80 -10.42
C SER A 440 -20.91 -18.80 -10.68
N ALA A 441 -22.08 -19.29 -11.08
CA ALA A 441 -23.25 -18.45 -11.38
C ALA A 441 -23.91 -17.84 -10.13
N ARG A 442 -23.63 -18.39 -8.94
CA ARG A 442 -24.22 -17.98 -7.66
C ARG A 442 -23.19 -17.32 -6.72
N ARG A 443 -21.95 -17.12 -7.17
CA ARG A 443 -20.88 -16.54 -6.35
C ARG A 443 -21.22 -15.15 -5.80
N GLU A 444 -21.91 -14.33 -6.58
CA GLU A 444 -22.32 -12.99 -6.16
C GLU A 444 -23.38 -13.00 -5.05
N ASP A 445 -24.20 -14.05 -4.95
CA ASP A 445 -25.15 -14.20 -3.84
C ASP A 445 -24.42 -14.37 -2.50
N ILE A 446 -23.26 -15.05 -2.55
CA ILE A 446 -22.40 -15.27 -1.40
C ILE A 446 -21.71 -13.97 -1.03
N TYR A 447 -21.17 -13.23 -2.01
CA TYR A 447 -20.54 -11.93 -1.74
C TYR A 447 -21.51 -10.96 -1.06
N ARG A 448 -22.75 -10.86 -1.56
CA ARG A 448 -23.79 -10.02 -0.95
C ARG A 448 -24.12 -10.48 0.47
N ASP A 449 -24.27 -11.78 0.68
CA ASP A 449 -24.55 -12.34 2.00
C ASP A 449 -23.43 -12.05 3.02
N LEU A 450 -22.17 -12.16 2.60
CA LEU A 450 -21.01 -11.86 3.45
C LEU A 450 -20.90 -10.35 3.75
N LEU A 451 -21.17 -9.50 2.76
CA LEU A 451 -21.22 -8.04 2.95
C LEU A 451 -22.34 -7.66 3.94
N ASP A 452 -23.54 -8.22 3.78
CA ASP A 452 -24.67 -7.99 4.69
C ASP A 452 -24.37 -8.50 6.12
N ARG A 453 -23.67 -9.63 6.24
CA ARG A 453 -23.37 -10.27 7.51
C ARG A 453 -22.24 -9.59 8.29
N TYR A 454 -21.14 -9.29 7.62
CA TYR A 454 -19.91 -8.83 8.27
C TYR A 454 -19.64 -7.34 8.09
N GLY A 455 -20.38 -6.66 7.20
CA GLY A 455 -20.25 -5.24 6.91
C GLY A 455 -19.33 -4.94 5.72
N ASP A 456 -19.64 -3.88 5.01
CA ASP A 456 -18.84 -3.34 3.90
C ASP A 456 -17.51 -2.72 4.35
N ASP A 457 -17.36 -2.44 5.65
CA ASP A 457 -16.14 -1.93 6.27
C ASP A 457 -15.12 -3.02 6.65
N ARG A 458 -15.53 -4.30 6.60
CA ARG A 458 -14.74 -5.47 7.02
C ARG A 458 -14.60 -6.54 5.93
N VAL A 459 -15.37 -6.45 4.84
CA VAL A 459 -15.32 -7.39 3.72
C VAL A 459 -14.93 -6.65 2.44
N ALA A 460 -13.91 -7.17 1.76
CA ALA A 460 -13.47 -6.67 0.45
C ALA A 460 -12.99 -7.82 -0.43
N CYS A 461 -13.12 -7.64 -1.74
CA CYS A 461 -12.47 -8.52 -2.70
C CYS A 461 -10.98 -8.18 -2.81
N VAL A 462 -10.12 -9.19 -2.84
CA VAL A 462 -8.69 -9.00 -3.08
C VAL A 462 -8.47 -8.61 -4.55
N CYS A 463 -7.74 -7.51 -4.77
CA CYS A 463 -7.43 -7.05 -6.12
C CYS A 463 -6.35 -7.91 -6.78
N MET A 464 -6.47 -8.09 -8.09
CA MET A 464 -5.41 -8.63 -8.94
C MET A 464 -4.78 -7.50 -9.74
N VAL A 465 -3.45 -7.40 -9.71
CA VAL A 465 -2.70 -6.39 -10.48
C VAL A 465 -2.19 -7.05 -11.75
N GLU A 466 -2.76 -6.69 -12.90
CA GLU A 466 -2.28 -7.14 -14.20
C GLU A 466 -0.91 -6.51 -14.50
N THR A 467 0.01 -7.33 -15.02
CA THR A 467 1.35 -6.91 -15.41
C THR A 467 1.50 -7.00 -16.93
N PHE A 468 2.44 -6.24 -17.50
CA PHE A 468 2.75 -6.35 -18.93
C PHE A 468 3.17 -7.79 -19.28
N LYS A 469 2.47 -8.41 -20.22
CA LYS A 469 2.77 -9.76 -20.74
C LYS A 469 3.66 -9.63 -21.98
N ALA A 470 4.56 -10.60 -22.14
CA ALA A 470 5.51 -10.67 -23.25
C ALA A 470 4.83 -11.04 -24.57
#